data_AF-A0A212CVZ3-F1
#
_entry.id   AF-A0A212CVZ3-F1
#
_cell.length_a   1.000
_cell.length_b   1.000
_cell.length_c   1.000
_cell.angle_alpha   90.00
_cell.angle_beta   90.00
_cell.angle_gamma   90.00
#
_symmetry.space_group_name_H-M   'P 1'
#
loop_
_entity.id
_entity.type
_entity.pdbx_description
1 polymer ?
#
loop_
_entity_poly.entity_id
_entity_poly.type
_entity_poly.pdbx_seq_one_letter_code
_entity_poly.pdbx_strand_id
1 'polypeptide(L)'
;MRALLLTLGLVASLQAQVAPVLDSSTEDVSGKWYLKAVTTDQDVLGKDQELVLAMTFSVLEGGDLEAKVTSQADGRCQEASLLLEKTDDPGRYTAYGGRREVFILPLRARDHFILYCEGELAGRQVRMARLLGRNLENSPEALVEFTEFAEAQSLNLEIFRPLQSETCSPGGN
;
A
#
# COMPACT_ATOMS: atom_id res chain seq x y z
N MET A 1 -20.67 51.21 46.86
CA MET A 1 -21.25 50.90 45.53
C MET A 1 -20.41 51.64 44.49
N ARG A 2 -19.78 51.09 43.46
CA ARG A 2 -19.69 49.76 42.82
C ARG A 2 -18.33 49.77 42.10
N ALA A 3 -17.44 48.83 42.44
CA ALA A 3 -17.06 47.68 41.61
C ALA A 3 -16.01 48.01 40.52
N LEU A 4 -14.75 47.68 40.83
CA LEU A 4 -13.68 47.41 39.87
C LEU A 4 -14.08 46.19 39.03
N LEU A 5 -13.99 46.29 37.71
CA LEU A 5 -14.10 45.13 36.81
C LEU A 5 -12.87 45.09 35.91
N LEU A 6 -11.89 44.31 36.35
CA LEU A 6 -10.80 43.78 35.54
C LEU A 6 -11.38 42.64 34.69
N THR A 7 -11.55 42.85 33.38
CA THR A 7 -11.86 41.76 32.45
C THR A 7 -10.55 41.22 31.89
N LEU A 8 -10.00 40.22 32.59
CA LEU A 8 -8.93 39.37 32.07
C LEU A 8 -9.57 38.41 31.05
N GLY A 9 -9.38 38.69 29.75
CA GLY A 9 -9.81 37.80 28.68
C GLY A 9 -8.96 36.53 28.69
N LEU A 10 -9.49 35.46 29.27
CA LEU A 10 -8.90 34.13 29.19
C LEU A 10 -9.19 33.57 27.79
N VAL A 11 -8.27 33.77 26.85
CA VAL A 11 -8.34 33.10 25.55
C VAL A 11 -7.90 31.67 25.77
N ALA A 12 -8.88 30.77 25.94
CA ALA A 12 -8.64 29.34 25.83
C ALA A 12 -8.35 29.03 24.37
N SER A 13 -7.08 29.09 23.98
CA SER A 13 -6.63 28.50 22.72
C SER A 13 -6.80 27.00 22.84
N LEU A 14 -7.91 26.49 22.29
CA LEU A 14 -8.09 25.07 22.02
C LEU A 14 -7.12 24.73 20.90
N GLN A 15 -5.85 24.50 21.24
CA GLN A 15 -4.93 23.81 20.35
C GLN A 15 -5.53 22.42 20.16
N ALA A 16 -6.21 22.22 19.03
CA ALA A 16 -6.44 20.91 18.49
C ALA A 16 -5.05 20.34 18.24
N GLN A 17 -4.55 19.60 19.22
CA GLN A 17 -3.42 18.72 19.05
C GLN A 17 -3.88 17.70 18.04
N VAL A 18 -3.63 17.98 16.76
CA VAL A 18 -3.45 16.91 15.78
C VAL A 18 -2.33 16.10 16.39
N ALA A 19 -2.70 15.01 17.07
CA ALA A 19 -1.74 14.06 17.57
C ALA A 19 -0.80 13.77 16.41
N PRO A 20 0.53 13.87 16.59
CA PRO A 20 1.42 13.34 15.60
C PRO A 20 1.08 11.86 15.52
N VAL A 21 0.45 11.42 14.43
CA VAL A 21 0.47 10.02 13.98
C VAL A 21 1.88 9.77 13.47
N LEU A 22 2.87 10.01 14.32
CA LEU A 22 4.30 10.04 14.00
C LEU A 22 5.08 9.23 15.02
N ASP A 23 4.45 8.16 15.52
CA ASP A 23 5.11 7.13 16.33
C ASP A 23 4.50 5.73 16.12
N SER A 24 3.65 5.55 15.09
CA SER A 24 3.39 4.22 14.55
C SER A 24 4.54 3.90 13.61
N SER A 25 5.66 3.48 14.21
CA SER A 25 6.65 2.59 13.60
C SER A 25 5.99 1.80 12.48
N THR A 26 6.58 1.79 11.28
CA THR A 26 6.32 0.79 10.23
C THR A 26 5.63 -0.43 10.85
N GLU A 27 4.30 -0.52 10.74
CA GLU A 27 3.58 -1.75 11.11
C GLU A 27 4.39 -2.87 10.49
N ASP A 28 4.81 -3.84 11.29
CA ASP A 28 5.80 -4.85 10.88
C ASP A 28 5.42 -5.35 9.48
N VAL A 29 6.11 -4.85 8.46
CA VAL A 29 5.77 -5.14 7.07
C VAL A 29 6.10 -6.58 6.75
N SER A 30 6.96 -7.19 7.59
CA SER A 30 7.42 -8.56 7.44
C SER A 30 6.26 -9.55 7.41
N GLY A 31 6.45 -10.62 6.65
CA GLY A 31 5.51 -11.71 6.51
C GLY A 31 4.60 -11.57 5.29
N LYS A 32 3.57 -12.42 5.27
CA LYS A 32 2.69 -12.62 4.12
C LYS A 32 1.52 -11.61 4.13
N TRP A 33 1.18 -11.15 2.94
CA TRP A 33 0.10 -10.23 2.63
C TRP A 33 -0.61 -10.66 1.36
N TYR A 34 -1.93 -10.47 1.31
CA TYR A 34 -2.79 -10.86 0.21
C TYR A 34 -3.27 -9.65 -0.58
N LEU A 35 -3.24 -9.74 -1.91
CA LEU A 35 -3.73 -8.67 -2.77
C LEU A 35 -5.25 -8.56 -2.68
N LYS A 36 -5.77 -7.39 -2.32
CA LYS A 36 -7.21 -7.11 -2.16
C LYS A 36 -7.79 -6.34 -3.33
N ALA A 37 -7.02 -5.37 -3.82
CA ALA A 37 -7.41 -4.52 -4.91
C ALA A 37 -6.17 -3.97 -5.61
N VAL A 38 -6.29 -3.67 -6.90
CA VAL A 38 -5.25 -3.00 -7.67
C VAL A 38 -5.90 -2.01 -8.63
N THR A 39 -5.21 -0.88 -8.83
CA THR A 39 -5.57 0.08 -9.86
C THR A 39 -4.30 0.76 -10.40
N THR A 40 -4.42 1.35 -11.58
CA THR A 40 -3.31 1.91 -12.37
C THR A 40 -3.81 3.11 -13.16
N ASP A 41 -2.91 4.01 -13.53
CA ASP A 41 -3.21 5.14 -14.42
C ASP A 41 -3.12 4.78 -15.91
N GLN A 42 -2.50 3.65 -16.24
CA GLN A 42 -2.36 3.12 -17.60
C GLN A 42 -2.93 1.71 -17.72
N ASP A 43 -3.51 1.37 -18.88
CA ASP A 43 -4.04 0.04 -19.18
C ASP A 43 -2.87 -0.92 -19.45
N VAL A 44 -2.20 -1.33 -18.37
CA VAL A 44 -1.04 -2.23 -18.35
C VAL A 44 -1.34 -3.54 -17.62
N LEU A 45 -2.49 -3.62 -16.94
CA LEU A 45 -3.02 -4.87 -16.41
C LEU A 45 -3.67 -5.59 -17.59
N GLY A 46 -2.85 -6.31 -18.36
CA GLY A 46 -3.30 -7.02 -19.56
C GLY A 46 -4.49 -7.96 -19.31
N LYS A 47 -5.15 -8.37 -20.40
CA LYS A 47 -6.30 -9.30 -20.36
C LYS A 47 -5.95 -10.71 -19.87
N ASP A 48 -4.68 -11.11 -20.04
CA ASP A 48 -4.11 -12.32 -19.44
C ASP A 48 -3.61 -11.96 -18.04
N GLN A 49 -4.49 -12.16 -17.07
CA GLN A 49 -4.27 -11.74 -15.69
C GLN A 49 -3.20 -12.64 -15.07
N GLU A 50 -1.94 -12.19 -15.08
CA GLU A 50 -1.03 -12.56 -14.01
C GLU A 50 -1.65 -12.07 -12.69
N LEU A 51 -2.36 -12.98 -12.02
CA LEU A 51 -3.04 -12.70 -10.77
C LEU A 51 -2.00 -12.78 -9.66
N VAL A 52 -1.48 -11.63 -9.24
CA VAL A 52 -0.74 -11.56 -7.98
C VAL A 52 -1.69 -11.96 -6.85
N LEU A 53 -1.36 -13.04 -6.16
CA LEU A 53 -2.18 -13.59 -5.07
C LEU A 53 -1.70 -13.04 -3.73
N ALA A 54 -0.39 -13.12 -3.52
CA ALA A 54 0.23 -12.77 -2.26
C ALA A 54 1.64 -12.20 -2.46
N MET A 55 2.07 -11.44 -1.47
CA MET A 55 3.44 -10.96 -1.33
C MET A 55 3.93 -11.30 0.07
N THR A 56 5.16 -11.80 0.16
CA THR A 56 5.85 -11.98 1.44
C THR A 56 7.01 -11.00 1.49
N PHE A 57 7.02 -10.12 2.49
CA PHE A 57 8.12 -9.19 2.70
C PHE A 57 9.05 -9.74 3.77
N SER A 58 10.34 -9.67 3.52
CA SER A 58 11.40 -10.01 4.49
C SER A 58 12.28 -8.79 4.67
N VAL A 59 12.48 -8.35 5.91
CA VAL A 59 13.41 -7.25 6.21
C VAL A 59 14.84 -7.79 6.20
N LEU A 60 15.70 -7.19 5.38
CA LEU A 60 17.10 -7.56 5.23
C LEU A 60 17.99 -6.74 6.17
N GLU A 61 19.23 -7.20 6.36
CA GLU A 61 20.26 -6.43 7.04
C GLU A 61 20.46 -5.08 6.34
N GLY A 62 20.46 -3.99 7.09
CA GLY A 62 20.54 -2.64 6.54
C GLY A 62 19.19 -1.97 6.27
N GLY A 63 18.08 -2.70 6.28
CA GLY A 63 16.71 -2.16 6.19
C GLY A 63 16.05 -2.23 4.82
N ASP A 64 16.72 -2.82 3.83
CA ASP A 64 16.11 -3.19 2.54
C ASP A 64 15.03 -4.28 2.76
N LEU A 65 14.13 -4.44 1.80
CA LEU A 65 13.14 -5.52 1.82
C LEU A 65 13.32 -6.46 0.64
N GLU A 66 13.24 -7.76 0.89
CA GLU A 66 12.96 -8.74 -0.16
C GLU A 66 11.44 -8.93 -0.26
N ALA A 67 10.85 -8.62 -1.41
CA ALA A 67 9.45 -8.83 -1.73
C ALA A 67 9.31 -10.07 -2.62
N LYS A 68 8.81 -11.15 -2.04
CA LYS A 68 8.54 -12.40 -2.73
C LYS A 68 7.08 -12.43 -3.19
N VAL A 69 6.86 -12.36 -4.49
CA VAL A 69 5.55 -12.28 -5.14
C VAL A 69 5.14 -13.67 -5.61
N THR A 70 3.96 -14.12 -5.18
CA THR A 70 3.31 -15.33 -5.69
C THR A 70 2.19 -14.90 -6.65
N SER A 71 2.28 -15.34 -7.89
CA SER A 71 1.28 -15.07 -8.92
C SER A 71 0.79 -16.35 -9.59
N GLN A 72 -0.38 -16.26 -10.22
CA GLN A 72 -0.88 -17.29 -11.13
C GLN A 72 -0.95 -16.73 -12.54
N ALA A 73 -0.30 -17.41 -13.48
CA ALA A 73 -0.34 -17.09 -14.90
C ALA A 73 -0.43 -18.40 -15.71
N ASP A 74 -1.30 -18.44 -16.71
CA ASP A 74 -1.57 -19.61 -17.56
C ASP A 74 -1.89 -20.89 -16.77
N GLY A 75 -2.67 -20.74 -15.69
CA GLY A 75 -3.02 -21.86 -14.80
C GLY A 75 -1.84 -22.43 -14.01
N ARG A 76 -0.67 -21.79 -14.02
CA ARG A 76 0.52 -22.20 -13.27
C ARG A 76 0.87 -21.19 -12.20
N CYS A 77 1.40 -21.71 -11.11
CA CYS A 77 1.91 -20.91 -10.01
C CYS A 77 3.33 -20.47 -10.30
N GLN A 78 3.54 -19.17 -10.23
CA GLN A 78 4.82 -18.55 -10.45
C GLN A 78 5.22 -17.79 -9.19
N GLU A 79 6.52 -17.76 -8.95
CA GLU A 79 7.10 -17.10 -7.80
C GLU A 79 8.30 -16.30 -8.26
N ALA A 80 8.31 -15.02 -7.93
CA ALA A 80 9.38 -14.09 -8.26
C ALA A 80 9.75 -13.30 -7.02
N SER A 81 11.03 -12.97 -6.88
CA SER A 81 11.52 -12.13 -5.78
C SER A 81 12.03 -10.81 -6.34
N LEU A 82 11.78 -9.72 -5.62
CA LEU A 82 12.18 -8.37 -5.95
C LEU A 82 12.86 -7.74 -4.73
N LEU A 83 14.05 -7.16 -4.93
CA LEU A 83 14.70 -6.33 -3.92
C LEU A 83 14.09 -4.92 -3.94
N LEU A 84 13.69 -4.44 -2.76
CA LEU A 84 13.30 -3.06 -2.49
C LEU A 84 14.40 -2.42 -1.64
N GLU A 85 15.19 -1.57 -2.28
CA GLU A 85 16.31 -0.86 -1.67
C GLU A 85 15.75 0.31 -0.85
N LYS A 86 16.12 0.43 0.43
CA LYS A 86 15.61 1.50 1.28
C LYS A 86 16.10 2.86 0.79
N THR A 87 15.32 3.89 1.06
CA THR A 87 15.77 5.28 0.93
C THR A 87 15.90 5.93 2.30
N ASP A 88 16.38 7.18 2.32
CA ASP A 88 16.43 7.99 3.56
C ASP A 88 15.03 8.38 4.07
N ASP A 89 14.00 8.31 3.21
CA ASP A 89 12.62 8.64 3.57
C ASP A 89 11.88 7.37 4.05
N PRO A 90 11.35 7.35 5.29
CA PRO A 90 10.64 6.19 5.82
C PRO A 90 9.46 5.74 4.95
N GLY A 91 9.34 4.44 4.73
CA GLY A 91 8.28 3.85 3.90
C GLY A 91 8.51 4.02 2.39
N ARG A 92 9.56 4.72 1.96
CA ARG A 92 9.96 4.82 0.55
C ARG A 92 11.16 3.93 0.25
N TYR A 93 11.03 3.19 -0.84
CA TYR A 93 12.00 2.26 -1.39
C TYR A 93 12.19 2.49 -2.88
N THR A 94 13.26 1.95 -3.44
CA THR A 94 13.46 1.85 -4.89
C THR A 94 13.57 0.39 -5.34
N ALA A 95 13.18 0.13 -6.58
CA ALA A 95 13.29 -1.19 -7.20
C ALA A 95 13.91 -1.10 -8.59
N TYR A 96 14.41 -2.22 -9.09
CA TYR A 96 15.00 -2.36 -10.43
C TYR A 96 16.18 -1.39 -10.69
N GLY A 97 17.01 -1.17 -9.68
CA GLY A 97 18.16 -0.25 -9.74
C GLY A 97 17.73 1.20 -9.84
N GLY A 98 16.76 1.63 -9.02
CA GLY A 98 16.27 3.00 -8.99
C GLY A 98 15.26 3.39 -10.07
N ARG A 99 14.85 2.47 -10.97
CA ARG A 99 13.90 2.77 -12.05
C ARG A 99 12.45 2.86 -11.60
N ARG A 100 12.15 2.37 -10.39
CA ARG A 100 10.85 2.50 -9.75
C ARG A 100 10.98 2.95 -8.33
N GLU A 101 10.11 3.87 -7.95
CA GLU A 101 9.83 4.21 -6.56
C GLU A 101 8.69 3.32 -6.06
N VAL A 102 8.81 2.90 -4.81
CA VAL A 102 7.86 2.04 -4.11
C VAL A 102 7.59 2.64 -2.75
N PHE A 103 6.32 2.80 -2.41
CA PHE A 103 5.86 3.40 -1.17
C PHE A 103 4.97 2.41 -0.43
N ILE A 104 5.25 2.22 0.85
CA ILE A 104 4.45 1.42 1.78
C ILE A 104 3.69 2.39 2.67
N LEU A 105 2.38 2.52 2.40
CA LEU A 105 1.53 3.53 3.01
C LEU A 105 0.55 2.84 3.97
N PRO A 106 0.72 2.97 5.30
CA PRO A 106 -0.19 2.37 6.27
C PRO A 106 -1.60 2.98 6.15
N LEU A 107 -2.62 2.18 6.47
CA LEU A 107 -4.01 2.61 6.51
C LEU A 107 -4.51 2.75 7.95
N ARG A 108 -5.64 3.42 8.13
CA ARG A 108 -6.32 3.43 9.44
C ARG A 108 -6.95 2.07 9.72
N ALA A 109 -7.48 1.42 8.68
CA ALA A 109 -7.86 0.03 8.71
C ALA A 109 -6.64 -0.84 9.05
N ARG A 110 -6.65 -1.45 10.24
CA ARG A 110 -5.58 -2.32 10.74
C ARG A 110 -5.33 -3.48 9.79
N ASP A 111 -4.10 -4.02 9.84
CA ASP A 111 -3.70 -5.20 9.07
C ASP A 111 -3.82 -5.01 7.55
N HIS A 112 -3.81 -3.76 7.08
CA HIS A 112 -3.85 -3.38 5.68
C HIS A 112 -2.89 -2.22 5.39
N PHE A 113 -2.36 -2.19 4.17
CA PHE A 113 -1.60 -1.04 3.68
C PHE A 113 -1.72 -0.92 2.16
N ILE A 114 -1.37 0.24 1.62
CA ILE A 114 -1.25 0.48 0.18
C ILE A 114 0.21 0.36 -0.22
N LEU A 115 0.50 -0.54 -1.17
CA LEU A 115 1.75 -0.55 -1.91
C LEU A 115 1.56 0.30 -3.17
N TYR A 116 2.13 1.50 -3.17
CA TYR A 116 2.09 2.41 -4.30
C TYR A 116 3.42 2.40 -5.05
N CYS A 117 3.39 2.29 -6.36
CA CYS A 117 4.59 2.25 -7.19
C CYS A 117 4.48 3.25 -8.33
N GLU A 118 5.58 3.96 -8.60
CA GLU A 118 5.73 4.85 -9.74
C GLU A 118 7.03 4.54 -10.47
N GLY A 119 7.01 4.58 -11.79
CA GLY A 119 8.22 4.55 -12.60
C GLY A 119 8.03 3.83 -13.93
N GLU A 120 9.16 3.44 -14.50
CA GLU A 120 9.19 2.90 -15.85
C GLU A 120 8.76 1.42 -15.90
N LEU A 121 7.85 1.10 -16.83
CA LEU A 121 7.45 -0.23 -17.22
C LEU A 121 7.36 -0.31 -18.74
N ALA A 122 8.24 -1.09 -19.36
CA ALA A 122 8.26 -1.32 -20.81
C ALA A 122 8.26 -0.01 -21.64
N GLY A 123 9.06 0.97 -21.21
CA GLY A 123 9.20 2.28 -21.86
C GLY A 123 8.06 3.27 -21.58
N ARG A 124 7.11 2.93 -20.70
CA ARG A 124 6.01 3.81 -20.28
C ARG A 124 6.16 4.17 -18.80
N GLN A 125 5.83 5.40 -18.46
CA GLN A 125 5.64 5.78 -17.05
C GLN A 125 4.30 5.25 -16.58
N VAL A 126 4.31 4.51 -15.48
CA VAL A 126 3.13 3.85 -14.91
C VAL A 126 3.10 4.13 -13.42
N ARG A 127 1.92 4.47 -12.93
CA ARG A 127 1.61 4.57 -11.50
C ARG A 127 0.57 3.51 -11.16
N MET A 128 0.84 2.75 -10.10
CA MET A 128 0.00 1.63 -9.68
C MET A 128 -0.14 1.64 -8.16
N ALA A 129 -1.36 1.39 -7.69
CA ALA A 129 -1.64 1.18 -6.27
C ALA A 129 -2.20 -0.22 -6.05
N ARG A 130 -1.73 -0.89 -4.99
CA ARG A 130 -2.20 -2.21 -4.56
C ARG A 130 -2.62 -2.13 -3.10
N LEU A 131 -3.85 -2.53 -2.81
CA LEU A 131 -4.30 -2.74 -1.44
C LEU A 131 -3.88 -4.15 -0.99
N LEU A 132 -3.11 -4.23 0.09
CA LEU A 132 -2.66 -5.47 0.70
C LEU A 132 -3.29 -5.65 2.08
N GLY A 133 -3.62 -6.89 2.45
CA GLY A 133 -4.17 -7.24 3.77
C GLY A 133 -3.60 -8.54 4.33
N ARG A 134 -3.51 -8.67 5.66
CA ARG A 134 -2.94 -9.87 6.33
C ARG A 134 -3.74 -11.14 6.13
N ASN A 135 -5.07 -11.02 6.08
CA ASN A 135 -6.01 -12.14 6.03
C ASN A 135 -6.69 -12.20 4.67
N LEU A 136 -7.38 -13.30 4.33
CA LEU A 136 -8.15 -13.40 3.09
C LEU A 136 -9.48 -12.62 3.11
N GLU A 137 -9.98 -12.29 4.29
CA GLU A 137 -11.22 -11.53 4.44
C GLU A 137 -11.11 -10.15 3.76
N ASN A 138 -12.23 -9.69 3.19
CA ASN A 138 -12.33 -8.36 2.62
C ASN A 138 -12.61 -7.36 3.73
N SER A 139 -11.95 -6.20 3.69
CA SER A 139 -12.21 -5.08 4.59
C SER A 139 -12.88 -3.94 3.82
N PRO A 140 -14.19 -3.67 4.03
CA PRO A 140 -14.85 -2.51 3.42
C PRO A 140 -14.21 -1.18 3.79
N GLU A 141 -13.70 -1.06 5.03
CA GLU A 141 -13.02 0.13 5.52
C GLU A 141 -11.73 0.39 4.74
N ALA A 142 -10.88 -0.63 4.58
CA ALA A 142 -9.64 -0.51 3.82
C ALA A 142 -9.88 -0.22 2.32
N LEU A 143 -10.98 -0.74 1.76
CA LEU A 143 -11.38 -0.46 0.38
C LEU A 143 -11.83 0.98 0.18
N VAL A 144 -12.51 1.59 1.16
CA VAL A 144 -12.86 3.02 1.11
C VAL A 144 -11.60 3.87 1.11
N GLU A 145 -10.68 3.64 2.06
CA GLU A 145 -9.41 4.39 2.12
C GLU A 145 -8.57 4.22 0.85
N PHE A 146 -8.52 3.00 0.29
CA PHE A 146 -7.85 2.74 -0.98
C PHE A 146 -8.47 3.51 -2.15
N THR A 147 -9.81 3.59 -2.20
CA THR A 147 -10.52 4.30 -3.26
C THR A 147 -10.26 5.80 -3.17
N GLU A 148 -10.34 6.38 -1.96
CA GLU A 148 -10.01 7.79 -1.72
C GLU A 148 -8.57 8.11 -2.13
N PHE A 149 -7.62 7.22 -1.81
CA PHE A 149 -6.23 7.35 -2.26
C PHE A 149 -6.09 7.30 -3.79
N ALA A 150 -6.74 6.32 -4.44
CA ALA A 150 -6.68 6.15 -5.89
C ALA A 150 -7.25 7.37 -6.63
N GLU A 151 -8.36 7.92 -6.15
CA GLU A 151 -8.96 9.15 -6.68
C GLU A 151 -8.02 10.35 -6.52
N ALA A 152 -7.43 10.53 -5.33
CA ALA A 152 -6.48 11.60 -5.06
C ALA A 152 -5.23 11.52 -5.96
N GLN A 153 -4.79 10.32 -6.33
CA GLN A 153 -3.68 10.07 -7.24
C GLN A 153 -4.05 10.04 -8.73
N SER A 154 -5.35 10.19 -9.05
CA SER A 154 -5.90 10.10 -10.40
C SER A 154 -5.60 8.75 -11.10
N LEU A 155 -5.71 7.65 -10.36
CA LEU A 155 -5.58 6.27 -10.89
C LEU A 155 -6.95 5.78 -11.40
N ASN A 156 -7.45 6.39 -12.47
CA ASN A 156 -8.89 6.38 -12.83
C ASN A 156 -9.30 5.35 -13.89
N LEU A 157 -8.64 4.18 -13.97
CA LEU A 157 -9.03 3.15 -14.95
C LEU A 157 -10.17 2.28 -14.44
N GLU A 158 -9.86 1.36 -13.53
CA GLU A 158 -10.81 0.49 -12.87
C GLU A 158 -10.12 -0.09 -11.64
N ILE A 159 -10.87 -0.32 -10.55
CA ILE A 159 -10.35 -1.06 -9.40
C ILE A 159 -10.61 -2.55 -9.65
N PHE A 160 -9.56 -3.28 -9.95
CA PHE A 160 -9.62 -4.73 -10.08
C PHE A 160 -9.48 -5.40 -8.72
N ARG A 161 -10.33 -6.40 -8.45
CA ARG A 161 -10.32 -7.18 -7.21
C ARG A 161 -10.08 -8.65 -7.55
N PRO A 162 -8.91 -9.22 -7.21
CA PRO A 162 -8.62 -10.62 -7.50
C PRO A 162 -9.45 -11.56 -6.62
N LEU A 163 -9.76 -12.74 -7.17
CA LEU A 163 -10.27 -13.85 -6.38
C LEU A 163 -9.24 -14.23 -5.32
N GLN A 164 -9.69 -14.33 -4.06
CA GLN A 164 -8.84 -14.63 -2.93
C GLN A 164 -8.59 -16.14 -2.86
N SER A 165 -7.33 -16.55 -2.67
CA SER A 165 -6.96 -17.94 -2.45
C SER A 165 -5.75 -18.04 -1.50
N GLU A 166 -5.78 -19.01 -0.58
CA GLU A 166 -4.64 -19.27 0.31
C GLU A 166 -3.49 -19.96 -0.42
N THR A 167 -3.86 -20.82 -1.37
CA THR A 167 -2.96 -21.64 -2.17
C THR A 167 -3.04 -21.23 -3.63
N CYS A 168 -1.89 -21.21 -4.28
CA CYS A 168 -1.87 -21.25 -5.72
C CYS A 168 -1.97 -22.73 -6.12
N SER A 169 -3.11 -23.14 -6.66
CA SER A 169 -3.31 -24.47 -7.22
C SER A 169 -3.20 -24.38 -8.74
N PRO A 170 -2.40 -25.25 -9.39
CA PRO A 170 -2.42 -25.31 -10.85
C PRO A 170 -3.83 -25.66 -11.33
N GLY A 171 -4.29 -25.01 -12.39
CA GLY A 171 -5.62 -25.24 -12.94
C GLY A 171 -5.80 -26.72 -13.26
N GLY A 172 -6.81 -27.35 -12.64
CA GLY A 172 -7.18 -28.72 -12.97
C GLY A 172 -7.76 -28.76 -14.38
N ASN A 173 -7.27 -29.68 -15.21
CA ASN A 173 -7.80 -29.98 -16.54
C ASN A 173 -9.28 -30.39 -16.49
#